data_AF-A0A354PG86-F1
#
_entry.id   AF-A0A354PG86-F1
#
_cell.length_a   1.000
_cell.length_b   1.000
_cell.length_c   1.000
_cell.angle_alpha   90.00
_cell.angle_beta   90.00
_cell.angle_gamma   90.00
#
_symmetry.space_group_name_H-M   'P 1'
#
loop_
_entity.id
_entity.type
_entity.pdbx_description
1 polymer ?
#
loop_
_entity_poly.entity_id
_entity_poly.type
_entity_poly.pdbx_seq_one_letter_code
_entity_poly.pdbx_strand_id
1 'polypeptide(L)'
;MCLFVGCEKKYPDELPVYPITGIVTVDGVPQEGLQISLHNKSGGDPAKPTFPSGYSEAGGKISISTYASGDGAPVGTYKVTILWGQVNPLSMSYSGPDKLKDRYTNPDKSEIEFTVTESKMNDMGTIALTTK
;
A
#
# COMPACT_ATOMS: atom_id res chain seq x y z
N MET A 1 -23.45 6.47 16.86
CA MET A 1 -22.66 5.37 17.44
C MET A 1 -21.32 5.34 16.69
N CYS A 2 -20.29 5.98 17.24
CA CYS A 2 -18.99 6.14 16.59
C CYS A 2 -18.10 4.98 17.03
N LEU A 3 -17.87 4.01 16.15
CA LEU A 3 -16.95 2.90 16.40
C LEU A 3 -15.52 3.46 16.37
N PHE A 4 -14.93 3.64 17.55
CA PHE A 4 -13.49 3.78 17.71
C PHE A 4 -12.85 2.43 17.43
N VAL A 5 -12.53 2.13 16.17
CA VAL A 5 -11.58 1.06 15.87
C VAL A 5 -10.18 1.64 16.04
N GLY A 6 -9.77 1.81 17.31
CA GLY A 6 -8.36 1.72 17.62
C GLY A 6 -8.02 0.24 17.51
N CYS A 7 -7.20 -0.16 16.53
CA CYS A 7 -6.70 -1.53 16.47
C CYS A 7 -6.02 -1.86 17.81
N GLU A 8 -6.52 -2.90 18.49
CA GLU A 8 -5.83 -3.48 19.64
C GLU A 8 -4.46 -3.96 19.17
N LYS A 9 -3.40 -3.48 19.83
CA LYS A 9 -2.04 -3.98 19.63
C LYS A 9 -2.03 -5.47 19.94
N LYS A 10 -1.73 -6.30 18.95
CA LYS A 10 -1.64 -7.76 19.11
C LYS A 10 -0.31 -8.17 19.75
N TYR A 11 0.72 -7.33 19.59
CA TYR A 11 2.03 -7.53 20.23
C TYR A 11 2.53 -6.22 20.88
N PRO A 12 3.27 -6.29 22.01
CA PRO A 12 3.72 -5.11 22.76
C PRO A 12 4.63 -4.17 21.95
N ASP A 13 5.23 -4.68 20.86
CA ASP A 13 6.16 -3.93 20.03
C ASP A 13 5.57 -3.33 18.76
N GLU A 14 4.28 -3.54 18.47
CA GLU A 14 3.64 -2.97 17.29
C GLU A 14 3.56 -1.44 17.36
N LEU A 15 3.97 -0.80 16.26
CA LEU A 15 3.72 0.62 16.04
C LEU A 15 2.22 0.86 15.79
N PRO A 16 1.64 1.97 16.27
CA PRO A 16 0.29 2.36 15.87
C PRO A 16 0.18 2.47 14.35
N VAL A 17 -0.91 1.95 13.79
CA VAL A 17 -1.22 2.00 12.36
C VAL A 17 -2.48 2.80 12.12
N TYR A 18 -2.52 3.48 10.98
CA TYR A 18 -3.60 4.38 10.61
C TYR A 18 -4.17 3.97 9.25
N PRO A 19 -5.51 3.86 9.12
CA PRO A 19 -6.15 3.42 7.89
C PRO A 19 -5.77 4.27 6.67
N ILE A 20 -5.68 3.60 5.53
CA ILE A 20 -5.36 4.20 4.23
C ILE A 20 -6.48 3.87 3.24
N THR A 21 -6.88 4.86 2.45
CA THR A 21 -7.80 4.70 1.32
C THR A 21 -7.20 5.32 0.07
N GLY A 22 -7.71 4.94 -1.10
CA GLY A 22 -7.35 5.53 -2.37
C GLY A 22 -7.85 4.67 -3.53
N ILE A 23 -7.65 5.16 -4.75
CA ILE A 23 -7.96 4.44 -5.98
C ILE A 23 -6.69 4.36 -6.83
N VAL A 24 -6.43 3.21 -7.46
CA VAL A 24 -5.43 3.08 -8.51
C VAL A 24 -6.10 2.87 -9.86
N THR A 25 -5.57 3.57 -10.86
CA THR A 25 -6.00 3.46 -12.26
C THR A 25 -4.80 3.19 -13.15
N VAL A 26 -5.03 2.49 -14.25
CA VAL A 26 -4.05 2.35 -15.34
C VAL A 26 -4.71 2.85 -16.62
N ASP A 27 -4.07 3.82 -17.28
CA ASP A 27 -4.57 4.49 -18.48
C ASP A 27 -6.02 5.02 -18.31
N GLY A 28 -6.32 5.54 -17.11
CA GLY A 28 -7.63 6.10 -16.76
C GLY A 28 -8.70 5.07 -16.34
N VAL A 29 -8.38 3.77 -16.36
CA VAL A 29 -9.31 2.70 -15.96
C VAL A 29 -8.93 2.17 -14.57
N PRO A 30 -9.86 2.10 -13.60
CA PRO A 30 -9.59 1.46 -12.32
C PRO A 30 -9.21 -0.01 -12.48
N GLN A 31 -8.15 -0.44 -11.80
CA GLN A 31 -7.63 -1.80 -11.96
C GLN A 31 -7.53 -2.55 -10.63
N GLU A 32 -7.98 -3.80 -10.64
CA GLU A 32 -7.85 -4.74 -9.53
C GLU A 32 -6.55 -5.56 -9.64
N GLY A 33 -6.03 -6.01 -8.51
CA GLY A 33 -4.91 -6.95 -8.43
C GLY A 33 -3.54 -6.32 -8.63
N LEU A 34 -3.41 -4.99 -8.49
CA LEU A 34 -2.11 -4.34 -8.41
C LEU A 34 -1.61 -4.43 -6.98
N GLN A 35 -0.36 -4.82 -6.79
CA GLN A 35 0.29 -4.78 -5.50
C GLN A 35 0.84 -3.39 -5.26
N ILE A 36 0.52 -2.83 -4.11
CA ILE A 36 1.01 -1.54 -3.64
C ILE A 36 1.91 -1.80 -2.43
N SER A 37 3.13 -1.28 -2.46
CA SER A 37 4.08 -1.40 -1.34
C SER A 37 4.58 -0.03 -0.92
N LEU A 38 4.64 0.19 0.39
CA LEU A 38 5.08 1.44 1.00
C LEU A 38 6.49 1.24 1.58
N HIS A 39 7.46 1.96 1.02
CA HIS A 39 8.86 1.92 1.43
C HIS A 39 9.17 3.16 2.25
N ASN A 40 9.61 2.99 3.50
CA ASN A 40 9.96 4.12 4.36
C ASN A 40 11.05 4.99 3.73
N LYS A 41 10.75 6.27 3.45
CA LYS A 41 11.70 7.21 2.80
C LYS A 41 12.90 7.51 3.69
N SER A 42 12.71 7.56 5.01
CA SER A 42 13.76 7.85 5.99
C SER A 42 14.27 6.60 6.73
N GLY A 43 14.06 5.40 6.17
CA GLY A 43 14.60 4.15 6.73
C GLY A 43 13.81 3.54 7.89
N GLY A 44 12.69 4.14 8.32
CA GLY A 44 11.84 3.63 9.39
C GLY A 44 12.58 3.51 10.74
N ASP A 45 11.95 2.90 11.73
CA ASP A 45 12.65 2.47 12.94
C ASP A 45 13.35 1.13 12.66
N PRO A 46 14.70 1.07 12.61
CA PRO A 46 15.41 -0.18 12.33
C PRO A 46 15.23 -1.24 13.42
N ALA A 47 14.83 -0.85 14.64
CA ALA A 47 14.49 -1.79 15.70
C ALA A 47 13.08 -2.39 15.50
N LYS A 48 12.22 -1.73 14.71
CA LYS A 48 10.83 -2.10 14.44
C LYS A 48 10.49 -1.95 12.96
N PRO A 49 11.16 -2.72 12.07
CA PRO A 49 10.93 -2.60 10.64
C PRO A 49 9.50 -3.03 10.30
N THR A 50 8.81 -2.21 9.52
CA THR A 50 7.48 -2.52 8.97
C THR A 50 7.54 -2.48 7.45
N PHE A 51 6.73 -3.32 6.81
CA PHE A 51 6.63 -3.40 5.36
C PHE A 51 5.15 -3.29 4.93
N PRO A 52 4.52 -2.12 5.11
CA PRO A 52 3.11 -1.96 4.77
C PRO A 52 2.91 -2.20 3.27
N SER A 53 1.96 -3.07 2.96
CA SER A 53 1.66 -3.42 1.58
C SER A 53 0.22 -3.91 1.45
N GLY A 54 -0.23 -4.03 0.21
CA GLY A 54 -1.54 -4.57 -0.06
C GLY A 54 -1.88 -4.52 -1.53
N TYR A 55 -3.17 -4.54 -1.83
CA TYR A 55 -3.66 -4.76 -3.18
C TYR A 55 -4.75 -3.77 -3.53
N SER A 56 -4.92 -3.54 -4.83
CA SER A 56 -6.14 -2.94 -5.34
C SER A 56 -7.24 -4.00 -5.47
N GLU A 57 -8.40 -3.72 -4.88
CA GLU A 57 -9.62 -4.51 -4.96
C GLU A 57 -10.42 -4.15 -6.24
N ALA A 58 -11.57 -4.82 -6.43
CA ALA A 58 -12.54 -4.47 -7.45
C ALA A 58 -12.85 -2.95 -7.45
N GLY A 59 -12.84 -2.34 -8.62
CA GLY A 59 -13.00 -0.89 -8.77
C GLY A 59 -11.73 -0.08 -8.46
N GLY A 60 -10.58 -0.72 -8.31
CA GLY A 60 -9.28 -0.06 -8.12
C GLY A 60 -9.01 0.42 -6.69
N LYS A 61 -9.86 0.06 -5.73
CA LYS A 61 -9.73 0.54 -4.35
C LYS A 61 -8.49 -0.04 -3.68
N ILE A 62 -7.66 0.82 -3.10
CA ILE A 62 -6.44 0.42 -2.41
C ILE A 62 -6.77 -0.04 -0.99
N SER A 63 -6.24 -1.20 -0.61
CA SER A 63 -6.33 -1.77 0.74
C SER A 63 -4.93 -2.10 1.25
N ILE A 64 -4.39 -1.31 2.18
CA ILE A 64 -3.04 -1.48 2.76
C ILE A 64 -3.13 -2.12 4.14
N SER A 65 -2.19 -3.02 4.42
CA SER A 65 -2.05 -3.72 5.69
C SER A 65 -0.61 -3.70 6.18
N THR A 66 -0.43 -3.68 7.50
CA THR A 66 0.86 -3.87 8.17
C THR A 66 0.82 -5.10 9.09
N TYR A 67 -0.15 -5.20 10.00
CA TYR A 67 -0.25 -6.31 10.97
C TYR A 67 -1.54 -7.12 10.79
N ALA A 68 -2.62 -6.46 10.40
CA ALA A 68 -3.93 -7.05 10.13
C ALA A 68 -4.51 -6.51 8.82
N SER A 69 -5.44 -7.26 8.23
CA SER A 69 -6.06 -6.90 6.96
C SER A 69 -6.71 -5.52 7.02
N GLY A 70 -6.23 -4.58 6.19
CA GLY A 70 -6.79 -3.24 6.03
C GLY A 70 -6.49 -2.28 7.18
N ASP A 71 -5.58 -2.60 8.08
CA ASP A 71 -5.23 -1.76 9.24
C ASP A 71 -4.39 -0.52 8.88
N GLY A 72 -3.86 -0.46 7.66
CA GLY A 72 -3.11 0.65 7.12
C GLY A 72 -1.62 0.56 7.43
N ALA A 73 -1.02 1.70 7.79
CA ALA A 73 0.43 1.80 8.01
C ALA A 73 0.78 2.72 9.19
N PRO A 74 1.99 2.59 9.76
CA PRO A 74 2.48 3.54 10.76
C PRO A 74 2.66 4.94 10.19
N VAL A 75 2.70 5.94 11.07
CA VAL A 75 3.07 7.32 10.69
C VAL A 75 4.42 7.32 10.00
N GLY A 76 4.52 8.04 8.88
CA GLY A 76 5.76 8.12 8.12
C GLY A 76 5.53 8.66 6.71
N THR A 77 6.63 9.01 6.05
CA THR A 77 6.64 9.33 4.62
C THR A 77 7.20 8.14 3.86
N TYR A 78 6.46 7.71 2.84
CA TYR A 78 6.74 6.50 2.08
C TYR A 78 6.92 6.81 0.61
N LYS A 79 7.87 6.10 -0.02
CA LYS A 79 7.90 5.89 -1.47
C LYS A 79 6.94 4.75 -1.79
N VAL A 80 6.08 4.94 -2.79
CA VAL A 80 5.09 3.94 -3.17
C VAL A 80 5.57 3.25 -4.44
N THR A 81 5.58 1.92 -4.45
CA THR A 81 5.81 1.13 -5.66
C THR A 81 4.57 0.33 -6.00
N ILE A 82 4.35 0.14 -7.30
CA ILE A 82 3.23 -0.63 -7.81
C ILE A 82 3.74 -1.70 -8.77
N LEU A 83 3.27 -2.93 -8.58
CA LEU A 83 3.51 -4.07 -9.44
C LEU A 83 2.19 -4.59 -9.99
N TRP A 84 2.11 -4.81 -11.30
CA TRP A 84 0.93 -5.38 -11.96
C TRP A 84 1.25 -6.72 -12.62
N GLY A 85 1.57 -7.72 -11.80
CA GLY A 85 1.72 -9.09 -12.25
C GLY A 85 0.41 -9.90 -12.16
N GLN A 86 0.53 -11.22 -12.31
CA GLN A 86 -0.58 -12.14 -12.13
C GLN A 86 -0.53 -12.75 -10.73
N VAL A 87 -1.56 -12.55 -9.93
CA VAL A 87 -1.67 -13.23 -8.62
C VAL A 87 -1.96 -14.70 -8.89
N ASN A 88 -1.12 -15.58 -8.35
CA ASN A 88 -1.40 -17.01 -8.31
C ASN A 88 -2.30 -17.28 -7.09
N PRO A 89 -3.58 -17.66 -7.29
CA PRO A 89 -4.53 -17.82 -6.19
C PRO A 89 -4.22 -19.01 -5.27
N LEU A 90 -3.37 -19.95 -5.69
CA LEU A 90 -2.97 -21.10 -4.87
C LEU A 90 -1.81 -20.77 -3.93
N SER A 91 -0.82 -20.02 -4.41
CA SER A 91 0.37 -19.65 -3.63
C SER A 91 0.29 -18.24 -3.04
N MET A 92 -0.74 -17.47 -3.40
CA MET A 92 -0.84 -16.03 -3.12
C MET A 92 0.43 -15.27 -3.54
N SER A 93 1.15 -15.80 -4.53
CA SER A 93 2.39 -15.23 -5.03
C SER A 93 2.18 -14.59 -6.40
N TYR A 94 2.92 -13.53 -6.71
CA TYR A 94 2.97 -13.03 -8.07
C TYR A 94 3.70 -14.01 -8.99
N SER A 95 3.13 -14.24 -10.16
CA SER A 95 3.77 -14.90 -11.30
C SER A 95 3.57 -14.07 -12.56
N GLY A 96 4.41 -14.32 -13.56
CA GLY A 96 4.38 -13.62 -14.85
C GLY A 96 5.05 -12.24 -14.83
N PRO A 97 5.27 -11.66 -16.02
CA PRO A 97 5.92 -10.36 -16.16
C PRO A 97 5.01 -9.23 -15.67
N ASP A 98 5.61 -8.17 -15.12
CA ASP A 98 4.90 -6.93 -14.79
C ASP A 98 4.29 -6.31 -16.05
N LYS A 99 2.97 -6.11 -16.04
CA LYS A 99 2.24 -5.47 -17.15
C LYS A 99 2.63 -4.00 -17.32
N LEU A 100 3.24 -3.38 -16.31
CA LEU A 100 3.75 -2.00 -16.37
C LEU A 100 5.25 -1.91 -16.72
N LYS A 101 5.90 -3.04 -17.05
CA LYS A 101 7.31 -3.11 -17.50
C LYS A 101 8.28 -2.46 -16.52
N ASP A 102 8.11 -2.71 -15.22
CA ASP A 102 8.94 -2.22 -14.13
C ASP A 102 8.96 -0.69 -13.96
N ARG A 103 8.04 0.03 -14.62
CA ARG A 103 7.97 1.50 -14.56
C ARG A 103 7.74 2.03 -13.15
N TYR A 104 7.05 1.27 -12.29
CA TYR A 104 6.65 1.69 -10.95
C TYR A 104 7.17 0.78 -9.83
N THR A 105 8.12 -0.13 -10.11
CA THR A 105 8.58 -1.15 -9.16
C THR A 105 9.83 -0.74 -8.38
N ASN A 106 10.56 0.29 -8.81
CA ASN A 106 11.79 0.73 -8.15
C ASN A 106 11.52 1.87 -7.13
N PRO A 107 11.74 1.64 -5.81
CA PRO A 107 11.48 2.66 -4.79
C PRO A 107 12.42 3.87 -4.87
N ASP A 108 13.68 3.69 -5.30
CA ASP A 108 14.66 4.77 -5.44
C ASP A 108 14.30 5.74 -6.58
N LYS A 109 13.54 5.25 -7.57
CA LYS A 109 13.07 6.02 -8.72
C LYS A 109 11.60 6.44 -8.61
N SER A 110 10.90 6.00 -7.57
CA SER A 110 9.48 6.30 -7.46
C SER A 110 9.26 7.78 -7.18
N GLU A 111 8.45 8.41 -8.01
CA GLU A 111 7.96 9.78 -7.84
C GLU A 111 6.67 9.83 -6.99
N ILE A 112 6.09 8.67 -6.69
CA ILE A 112 4.86 8.55 -5.91
C ILE A 112 5.26 8.54 -4.43
N GLU A 113 4.93 9.63 -3.74
CA GLU A 113 5.13 9.77 -2.31
C GLU A 113 3.79 9.83 -1.58
N PHE A 114 3.74 9.19 -0.41
CA PHE A 114 2.58 9.24 0.45
C PHE A 114 2.98 9.43 1.91
N THR A 115 2.28 10.31 2.62
CA THR A 115 2.52 10.56 4.04
C THR A 115 1.33 10.09 4.85
N VAL A 116 1.60 9.22 5.81
CA VAL A 116 0.65 8.74 6.79
C VAL A 116 0.81 9.58 8.05
N THR A 117 -0.30 10.11 8.54
CA THR A 117 -0.39 10.87 9.79
C THR A 117 -1.31 10.16 10.77
N GLU A 118 -1.42 10.70 11.99
CA GLU A 118 -2.31 10.18 13.03
C GLU A 118 -3.82 10.44 12.77
N SER A 119 -4.20 10.64 11.50
CA SER A 119 -5.58 10.84 11.07
C SER A 119 -6.39 9.56 11.19
N LYS A 120 -7.72 9.70 11.39
CA LYS A 120 -8.67 8.58 11.35
C LYS A 120 -8.75 7.89 9.98
N MET A 121 -8.35 8.59 8.93
CA MET A 121 -8.25 8.09 7.57
C MET A 121 -7.20 8.92 6.82
N ASN A 122 -6.28 8.24 6.12
CA ASN A 122 -5.30 8.87 5.24
C ASN A 122 -5.68 8.53 3.79
N ASP A 123 -6.04 9.54 3.00
CA ASP A 123 -6.47 9.37 1.61
C ASP A 123 -5.29 9.61 0.65
N MET A 124 -4.92 8.58 -0.12
CA MET A 124 -3.93 8.66 -1.19
C MET A 124 -4.47 9.35 -2.46
N GLY A 125 -5.78 9.59 -2.52
CA GLY A 125 -6.45 10.06 -3.73
C GLY A 125 -6.39 9.02 -4.84
N THR A 126 -6.26 9.50 -6.08
CA THR A 126 -6.13 8.64 -7.26
C THR A 126 -4.67 8.52 -7.69
N ILE A 127 -4.11 7.32 -7.63
CA ILE A 127 -2.85 6.98 -8.26
C ILE A 127 -3.13 6.65 -9.73
N ALA A 128 -2.71 7.54 -10.63
CA ALA A 128 -2.87 7.36 -12.06
C ALA A 128 -1.58 6.81 -12.69
N LEU A 129 -1.64 5.57 -13.16
CA LEU A 129 -0.52 4.89 -13.81
C LEU A 129 -0.74 4.86 -15.33
N THR A 130 0.35 4.77 -16.08
CA THR A 130 0.34 4.63 -17.55
C THR A 130 1.10 3.39 -18.02
N THR A 131 0.61 2.75 -19.08
CA THR A 131 1.34 1.67 -19.76
C THR A 131 2.38 2.16 -20.78
N LYS A 132 2.26 3.42 -21.21
CA LYS A 132 3.12 4.06 -22.22
C LYS A 132 3.84 5.25 -21.64
#